data_AF-A0A4Q5XUS4-F1
#
_entry.id   AF-A0A4Q5XUS4-F1
#
_cell.length_a   1.000
_cell.length_b   1.000
_cell.length_c   1.000
_cell.angle_alpha   90.00
_cell.angle_beta   90.00
_cell.angle_gamma   90.00
#
_symmetry.space_group_name_H-M   'P 1'
#
loop_
_entity.id
_entity.type
_entity.pdbx_description
1 polymer ?
#
loop_
_entity_poly.entity_id
_entity_poly.type
_entity_poly.pdbx_seq_one_letter_code
_entity_poly.pdbx_strand_id
1 'polypeptide(L)'
;MALVETEAGWEMIQYQHAELVDVDTYRLSALLRGQQGSDEAMLAGAGPGPAVVFLTGAECRLDVADWERGLDLVWRVGRESSVGGAGWTGSYLHQQRAGIPWSPAHLTATESDGDIAMGWVRRARKGGDSWDAGEPVSEWPEAYRLRISGGVSPREWDVAEASALYSASDQTTDFPGGGTALVEVAQLAANGQPGGWAAR
;
A
#
# COMPACT_ATOMS: atom_id res chain seq x y z
N MET A 1 6.20 -3.34 -17.40
CA MET A 1 5.58 -3.43 -16.06
C MET A 1 4.96 -4.80 -15.92
N ALA A 2 4.87 -5.35 -14.71
CA ALA A 2 4.26 -6.64 -14.46
C ALA A 2 3.49 -6.63 -13.13
N LEU A 3 2.46 -7.48 -13.05
CA LEU A 3 1.79 -7.83 -11.80
C LEU A 3 2.28 -9.21 -11.38
N VAL A 4 2.68 -9.34 -10.12
CA VAL A 4 3.13 -10.61 -9.53
C VAL A 4 2.15 -10.99 -8.43
N GLU A 5 1.66 -12.22 -8.47
CA GLU A 5 0.76 -12.75 -7.46
C GLU A 5 1.51 -13.03 -6.15
N THR A 6 0.88 -12.67 -5.04
CA THR A 6 1.34 -12.87 -3.66
C THR A 6 0.16 -13.30 -2.80
N GLU A 7 0.42 -13.76 -1.58
CA GLU A 7 -0.66 -14.13 -0.64
C GLU A 7 -1.52 -12.91 -0.23
N ALA A 8 -0.97 -11.70 -0.30
CA ALA A 8 -1.70 -10.46 0.00
C ALA A 8 -2.31 -9.79 -1.25
N GLY A 9 -2.30 -10.47 -2.40
CA GLY A 9 -2.84 -9.95 -3.67
C GLY A 9 -1.74 -9.71 -4.70
N TRP A 10 -1.90 -8.68 -5.54
CA TRP A 10 -1.00 -8.43 -6.67
C TRP A 10 -0.01 -7.31 -6.39
N GLU A 11 1.27 -7.61 -6.49
CA GLU A 11 2.35 -6.62 -6.48
C GLU A 11 2.55 -6.05 -7.88
N MET A 12 2.59 -4.72 -8.01
CA MET A 12 2.98 -4.06 -9.25
C MET A 12 4.47 -3.74 -9.25
N ILE A 13 5.18 -4.26 -10.24
CA ILE A 13 6.62 -4.07 -10.41
C ILE A 13 6.99 -3.52 -11.79
N GLN A 14 8.09 -2.78 -11.83
CA GLN A 14 8.87 -2.54 -13.04
C GLN A 14 10.27 -3.13 -12.85
N TYR A 15 10.97 -3.36 -13.95
CA TYR A 15 12.31 -3.91 -13.97
C TYR A 15 13.11 -3.23 -15.08
N GLN A 16 14.42 -3.10 -14.87
CA GLN A 16 15.30 -2.55 -15.89
C GLN A 16 15.87 -3.64 -16.81
N HIS A 17 16.13 -4.83 -16.27
CA HIS A 17 16.80 -5.91 -16.98
C HIS A 17 15.98 -7.19 -16.95
N ALA A 18 15.99 -7.91 -18.08
CA ALA A 18 15.47 -9.26 -18.22
C ALA A 18 16.53 -10.10 -18.93
N GLU A 19 17.14 -11.03 -18.20
CA GLU A 19 18.18 -11.92 -18.71
C GLU A 19 17.59 -13.31 -18.95
N LEU A 20 17.71 -13.85 -20.16
CA LEU A 20 17.33 -15.23 -20.47
C LEU A 20 18.38 -16.18 -19.86
N VAL A 21 18.00 -16.90 -18.80
CA VAL A 21 18.91 -17.79 -18.06
C VAL A 21 18.68 -19.27 -18.36
N ASP A 22 17.53 -19.62 -18.94
CA ASP A 22 17.19 -20.95 -19.44
C ASP A 22 16.02 -20.85 -20.45
N VAL A 23 15.59 -21.96 -21.05
CA VAL A 23 14.43 -22.03 -21.94
C VAL A 23 13.20 -21.43 -21.24
N ASP A 24 12.63 -20.39 -21.86
CA ASP A 24 11.48 -19.62 -21.35
C ASP A 24 11.61 -19.15 -19.89
N THR A 25 12.85 -18.99 -19.41
CA THR A 25 13.13 -18.60 -18.03
C THR A 25 13.99 -17.35 -18.00
N TYR A 26 13.44 -16.29 -17.39
CA TYR A 26 14.09 -14.98 -17.33
C TYR A 26 14.37 -14.58 -15.89
N ARG A 27 15.56 -14.03 -15.65
CA ARG A 27 15.91 -13.33 -14.40
C ARG A 27 15.65 -11.84 -14.59
N LEU A 28 14.74 -11.29 -13.79
CA LEU A 28 14.49 -9.86 -13.71
C LEU A 28 15.39 -9.22 -12.66
N SER A 29 15.97 -8.06 -12.94
CA SER A 29 16.78 -7.31 -11.96
C SER A 29 16.60 -5.80 -12.09
N ALA A 30 17.14 -5.07 -11.09
CA ALA A 30 16.88 -3.64 -10.87
C ALA A 30 15.37 -3.37 -10.85
N LEU A 31 14.70 -4.01 -9.88
CA LEU A 31 13.26 -3.94 -9.71
C LEU A 31 12.85 -2.64 -9.02
N LEU A 32 11.84 -1.97 -9.57
CA LEU A 32 11.06 -0.94 -8.86
C LEU A 32 9.75 -1.59 -8.39
N ARG A 33 9.67 -1.82 -7.09
CA ARG A 33 8.64 -2.64 -6.42
C ARG A 33 7.57 -1.81 -5.72
N GLY A 34 6.47 -2.44 -5.30
CA GLY A 34 5.41 -1.82 -4.49
C GLY A 34 4.71 -0.64 -5.16
N GLN A 35 4.66 -0.61 -6.50
CA GLN A 35 4.10 0.54 -7.21
C GLN A 35 2.59 0.65 -7.03
N GLN A 36 2.07 1.87 -7.18
CA GLN A 36 0.62 2.15 -7.16
C GLN A 36 -0.10 1.65 -5.89
N GLY A 37 0.59 1.65 -4.75
CA GLY A 37 0.03 1.24 -3.45
C GLY A 37 0.01 -0.27 -3.22
N SER A 38 0.84 -1.04 -3.94
CA SER A 38 0.96 -2.49 -3.78
C SER A 38 1.97 -2.91 -2.71
N ASP A 39 2.27 -2.03 -1.75
CA ASP A 39 3.25 -2.22 -0.67
C ASP A 39 2.98 -3.48 0.16
N GLU A 40 1.72 -3.78 0.47
CA GLU A 40 1.33 -4.96 1.25
C GLU A 40 1.69 -6.27 0.50
N ALA A 41 1.38 -6.33 -0.79
CA ALA A 41 1.77 -7.45 -1.65
C ALA A 41 3.30 -7.56 -1.78
N MET A 42 3.99 -6.42 -1.92
CA MET A 42 5.46 -6.39 -1.95
C MET A 42 6.08 -6.98 -0.68
N LEU A 43 5.54 -6.63 0.50
CA LEU A 43 6.00 -7.12 1.80
C LEU A 43 5.71 -8.61 2.00
N ALA A 44 4.53 -9.08 1.59
CA ALA A 44 4.21 -10.50 1.61
C ALA A 44 5.18 -11.32 0.74
N GLY A 45 5.60 -10.73 -0.39
CA GLY A 45 6.51 -11.36 -1.33
C GLY A 45 5.84 -12.48 -2.12
N ALA A 46 6.51 -12.88 -3.20
CA ALA A 46 6.06 -13.98 -4.04
C ALA A 46 6.89 -15.23 -3.74
N GLY A 47 6.21 -16.32 -3.42
CA GLY A 47 6.83 -17.65 -3.34
C GLY A 47 7.24 -18.17 -4.73
N PRO A 48 7.76 -19.40 -4.85
CA PRO A 48 8.03 -20.02 -6.13
C PRO A 48 6.73 -20.35 -6.89
N GLY A 49 6.76 -20.17 -8.22
CA GLY A 49 5.62 -20.44 -9.12
C GLY A 49 4.43 -19.46 -9.05
N PRO A 50 4.60 -18.16 -8.75
CA PRO A 50 3.48 -17.23 -8.71
C PRO A 50 2.99 -16.96 -10.14
N ALA A 51 1.71 -16.61 -10.31
CA ALA A 51 1.26 -16.06 -11.57
C ALA A 51 1.92 -14.68 -11.80
N VAL A 52 2.38 -14.46 -13.04
CA VAL A 52 2.92 -13.18 -13.47
C VAL A 52 2.16 -12.71 -14.70
N VAL A 53 1.66 -11.48 -14.66
CA VAL A 53 0.96 -10.84 -15.78
C VAL A 53 1.79 -9.67 -16.27
N PHE A 54 2.32 -9.76 -17.49
CA PHE A 54 3.00 -8.64 -18.11
C PHE A 54 1.99 -7.66 -18.69
N LEU A 55 2.12 -6.39 -18.29
CA LEU A 55 1.26 -5.32 -18.77
C LEU A 55 1.82 -4.78 -20.08
N THR A 56 0.99 -4.80 -21.12
CA THR A 56 1.36 -4.44 -22.49
C THR A 56 0.84 -3.07 -22.91
N GLY A 57 0.06 -2.40 -22.05
CA GLY A 57 -0.67 -1.18 -22.38
C GLY A 57 -2.00 -1.43 -23.12
N ALA A 58 -2.38 -2.69 -23.33
CA ALA A 58 -3.67 -3.06 -23.93
C ALA A 58 -4.79 -3.17 -22.87
N GLU A 59 -4.41 -3.15 -21.59
CA GLU A 59 -5.33 -3.14 -20.47
C GLU A 59 -6.17 -1.86 -20.43
N CYS A 60 -7.46 -2.03 -20.20
CA CYS A 60 -8.38 -0.92 -19.97
C CYS A 60 -8.64 -0.80 -18.47
N ARG A 61 -8.63 0.43 -17.94
CA ARG A 61 -9.06 0.67 -16.56
C ARG A 61 -10.56 0.47 -16.49
N LEU A 62 -10.98 -0.37 -15.55
CA LEU A 62 -12.40 -0.52 -15.24
C LEU A 62 -12.91 0.76 -14.61
N ASP A 63 -13.90 1.39 -15.25
CA ASP A 63 -14.62 2.51 -14.66
C ASP A 63 -15.70 1.93 -13.74
N VAL A 64 -15.64 2.30 -12.45
CA VAL A 64 -16.54 1.81 -11.42
C VAL A 64 -17.16 3.03 -10.75
N ALA A 65 -18.48 3.12 -10.80
CA ALA A 65 -19.20 4.24 -10.22
C ALA A 65 -19.15 4.22 -8.68
N ASP A 66 -19.30 5.39 -8.07
CA ASP A 66 -19.23 5.55 -6.62
C ASP A 66 -20.28 4.74 -5.83
N TRP A 67 -21.40 4.38 -6.46
CA TRP A 67 -22.45 3.57 -5.85
C TRP A 67 -22.22 2.06 -6.03
N GLU A 68 -21.31 1.64 -6.91
CA GLU A 68 -20.96 0.23 -7.15
C GLU A 68 -19.95 -0.30 -6.13
N ARG A 69 -19.45 0.57 -5.25
CA ARG A 69 -18.44 0.25 -4.24
C ARG A 69 -19.00 -0.74 -3.22
N GLY A 70 -18.28 -1.83 -2.99
CA GLY A 70 -18.68 -2.89 -2.04
C GLY A 70 -19.79 -3.82 -2.55
N LEU A 71 -20.28 -3.63 -3.79
CA LEU A 71 -21.17 -4.59 -4.44
C LEU A 71 -20.37 -5.71 -5.08
N ASP A 72 -20.90 -6.94 -5.02
CA ASP A 72 -20.37 -8.05 -5.80
C ASP A 72 -20.87 -7.92 -7.24
N LEU A 73 -19.98 -7.47 -8.13
CA LEU A 73 -20.32 -7.19 -9.52
C LEU A 73 -19.99 -8.42 -10.36
N VAL A 74 -20.96 -8.85 -11.17
CA VAL A 74 -20.77 -9.96 -12.12
C VAL A 74 -20.24 -9.42 -13.43
N TRP A 75 -19.00 -9.75 -13.75
CA TRP A 75 -18.31 -9.31 -14.95
C TRP A 75 -18.32 -10.39 -16.03
N ARG A 76 -18.40 -9.94 -17.27
CA ARG A 76 -18.27 -10.79 -18.45
C ARG A 76 -17.13 -10.25 -19.29
N VAL A 77 -16.16 -11.11 -19.57
CA VAL A 77 -15.01 -10.80 -20.42
C VAL A 77 -15.17 -11.60 -21.70
N GLY A 78 -15.14 -10.90 -22.84
CA GLY A 78 -15.29 -11.51 -24.15
C GLY A 78 -14.87 -10.55 -25.25
N ARG A 79 -14.73 -11.08 -26.47
CA ARG A 79 -14.55 -10.25 -27.66
C ARG A 79 -15.79 -9.39 -27.89
N GLU A 80 -15.58 -8.18 -28.42
CA GLU A 80 -16.63 -7.21 -28.70
C GLU A 80 -17.73 -7.76 -29.64
N SER A 81 -17.39 -8.71 -30.52
CA SER A 81 -18.36 -9.43 -31.35
C SER A 81 -18.80 -10.75 -30.72
N SER A 82 -20.05 -10.79 -30.28
CA SER A 82 -20.72 -11.93 -29.65
C SER A 82 -21.21 -13.01 -30.65
N VAL A 83 -20.60 -13.12 -31.83
CA VAL A 83 -20.94 -14.21 -32.76
C VAL A 83 -20.24 -15.50 -32.29
N GLY A 84 -20.88 -16.18 -31.34
CA GLY A 84 -20.63 -17.60 -31.04
C GLY A 84 -19.40 -17.96 -30.21
N GLY A 85 -18.70 -17.01 -29.59
CA GLY A 85 -17.58 -17.30 -28.70
C GLY A 85 -17.99 -17.49 -27.24
N ALA A 86 -17.45 -18.52 -26.57
CA ALA A 86 -17.56 -18.69 -25.13
C ALA A 86 -16.94 -17.48 -24.41
N GLY A 87 -17.77 -16.62 -23.83
CA GLY A 87 -17.31 -15.56 -22.94
C GLY A 87 -16.89 -16.16 -21.59
N TRP A 88 -15.88 -15.57 -20.96
CA TRP A 88 -15.56 -15.90 -19.59
C TRP A 88 -16.41 -15.05 -18.65
N THR A 89 -16.95 -15.66 -17.61
CA THR A 89 -17.69 -14.96 -16.55
C THR A 89 -16.89 -15.04 -15.27
N GLY A 90 -16.74 -13.91 -14.58
CA GLY A 90 -16.15 -13.84 -13.25
C GLY A 90 -16.91 -12.86 -12.38
N SER A 91 -16.76 -12.98 -11.06
CA SER A 91 -17.18 -11.94 -10.13
C SER A 91 -15.95 -11.17 -9.64
N TYR A 92 -16.13 -9.89 -9.39
CA TYR A 92 -15.12 -9.07 -8.74
C TYR A 92 -15.80 -8.12 -7.77
N LEU A 93 -15.42 -8.26 -6.51
CA LEU A 93 -15.77 -7.34 -5.45
C LEU A 93 -14.76 -6.19 -5.45
N HIS A 94 -15.22 -4.98 -5.73
CA HIS A 94 -14.34 -3.83 -5.74
C HIS A 94 -13.98 -3.38 -4.31
N GLN A 95 -12.76 -3.73 -3.86
CA GLN A 95 -12.26 -3.53 -2.49
C GLN A 95 -11.76 -2.10 -2.19
N GLN A 96 -11.97 -1.11 -3.07
CA GLN A 96 -11.51 0.28 -2.86
C GLN A 96 -9.99 0.45 -2.62
N ARG A 97 -9.15 -0.54 -2.93
CA ARG A 97 -7.69 -0.45 -2.74
C ARG A 97 -7.06 0.77 -3.45
N ALA A 98 -7.62 1.20 -4.57
CA ALA A 98 -7.16 2.39 -5.27
C ALA A 98 -7.60 3.71 -4.62
N GLY A 99 -8.53 3.69 -3.66
CA GLY A 99 -9.10 4.86 -2.98
C GLY A 99 -8.50 5.13 -1.60
N ILE A 100 -7.76 4.17 -1.03
CA ILE A 100 -7.10 4.34 0.27
C ILE A 100 -5.76 5.09 0.14
N PRO A 101 -5.37 5.91 1.12
CA PRO A 101 -4.02 6.47 1.19
C PRO A 101 -2.95 5.37 1.16
N TRP A 102 -1.83 5.66 0.51
CA TRP A 102 -0.66 4.78 0.56
C TRP A 102 0.02 4.86 1.92
N SER A 103 0.78 3.82 2.27
CA SER A 103 1.58 3.84 3.49
C SER A 103 2.57 5.00 3.48
N PRO A 104 2.75 5.72 4.61
CA PRO A 104 3.81 6.72 4.71
C PRO A 104 5.20 6.13 4.45
N ALA A 105 6.13 6.94 3.99
CA ALA A 105 7.52 6.53 3.77
C ALA A 105 8.44 7.02 4.89
N HIS A 106 9.61 6.40 5.00
CA HIS A 106 10.68 6.86 5.89
C HIS A 106 10.26 7.04 7.35
N LEU A 107 9.45 6.12 7.89
CA LEU A 107 9.13 6.12 9.32
C LEU A 107 10.42 6.03 10.14
N THR A 108 10.58 6.99 11.03
CA THR A 108 11.68 7.11 11.99
C THR A 108 11.10 7.16 13.40
N ALA A 109 11.87 6.63 14.34
CA ALA A 109 11.63 6.72 15.77
C ALA A 109 12.99 6.91 16.44
N THR A 110 13.17 8.03 17.12
CA THR A 110 14.44 8.44 17.74
C THR A 110 14.19 8.96 19.14
N GLU A 111 15.01 8.53 20.10
CA GLU A 111 14.96 9.09 21.46
C GLU A 111 15.32 10.58 21.46
N SER A 112 14.57 11.36 22.24
CA SER A 112 14.77 12.80 22.45
C SER A 112 14.32 13.16 23.86
N ASP A 113 15.26 13.52 24.73
CA ASP A 113 14.99 13.93 26.13
C ASP A 113 14.13 12.95 26.96
N GLY A 114 14.24 11.65 26.67
CA GLY A 114 13.47 10.58 27.31
C GLY A 114 12.15 10.23 26.62
N ASP A 115 11.71 11.06 25.67
CA ASP A 115 10.60 10.76 24.78
C ASP A 115 11.10 10.04 23.51
N ILE A 116 10.18 9.47 22.73
CA ILE A 116 10.47 8.96 21.39
C ILE A 116 9.80 9.90 20.38
N ALA A 117 10.63 10.65 19.65
CA ALA A 117 10.19 11.47 18.54
C ALA A 117 10.07 10.61 17.28
N MET A 118 8.91 10.68 16.63
CA MET A 118 8.60 9.94 15.41
C MET A 118 8.31 10.90 14.26
N GLY A 119 8.77 10.53 13.07
CA GLY A 119 8.55 11.30 11.85
C GLY A 119 8.47 10.41 10.62
N TRP A 120 7.73 10.85 9.61
CA TRP A 120 7.53 10.14 8.35
C TRP A 120 7.29 11.13 7.20
N VAL A 121 7.27 10.62 5.97
CA VAL A 121 7.00 11.38 4.76
C VAL A 121 5.67 10.92 4.16
N ARG A 122 4.76 11.88 3.90
CA ARG A 122 3.49 11.59 3.23
C ARG A 122 3.75 11.06 1.82
N ARG A 123 2.96 10.07 1.38
CA ARG A 123 2.95 9.61 0.00
C ARG A 123 1.68 10.08 -0.70
N ALA A 124 1.84 10.87 -1.76
CA ALA A 124 0.72 11.32 -2.58
C ALA A 124 0.27 10.23 -3.56
N ARG A 125 -0.99 9.82 -3.45
CA ARG A 125 -1.62 8.85 -4.37
C ARG A 125 -1.80 9.41 -5.80
N LYS A 126 -2.02 10.71 -5.90
CA LYS A 126 -2.28 11.44 -7.14
C LYS A 126 -1.35 12.63 -7.25
N GLY A 127 -0.76 12.83 -8.41
CA GLY A 127 0.06 14.00 -8.71
C GLY A 127 1.42 14.06 -8.00
N GLY A 128 1.84 12.99 -7.31
CA GLY A 128 3.13 12.90 -6.61
C GLY A 128 4.34 12.64 -7.51
N ASP A 129 4.12 12.35 -8.80
CA ASP A 129 5.19 11.96 -9.73
C ASP A 129 5.86 13.15 -10.43
N SER A 130 5.36 14.38 -10.22
CA SER A 130 5.89 15.58 -10.87
C SER A 130 7.20 16.02 -10.21
N TRP A 131 8.24 16.24 -11.01
CA TRP A 131 9.52 16.78 -10.54
C TRP A 131 9.54 18.32 -10.53
N ASP A 132 8.64 18.96 -11.28
CA ASP A 132 8.60 20.42 -11.46
C ASP A 132 7.72 21.12 -10.43
N ALA A 133 6.81 20.39 -9.79
CA ALA A 133 5.84 20.93 -8.83
C ALA A 133 6.27 20.62 -7.39
N GLY A 134 5.94 21.51 -6.44
CA GLY A 134 6.08 21.22 -5.01
C GLY A 134 5.14 20.10 -4.56
N GLU A 135 5.16 19.80 -3.26
CA GLU A 135 4.32 18.75 -2.67
C GLU A 135 2.84 18.91 -3.10
N PRO A 136 2.25 17.91 -3.77
CA PRO A 136 0.87 18.01 -4.23
C PRO A 136 -0.07 18.16 -3.03
N VAL A 137 -1.11 18.98 -3.22
CA VAL A 137 -2.15 19.18 -2.21
C VAL A 137 -2.82 17.84 -1.90
N SER A 138 -2.93 17.54 -0.61
CA SER A 138 -3.66 16.35 -0.16
C SER A 138 -5.13 16.43 -0.58
N GLU A 139 -5.71 15.28 -0.96
CA GLU A 139 -7.12 15.20 -1.38
C GLU A 139 -8.09 15.59 -0.24
N TRP A 140 -7.63 15.55 1.02
CA TRP A 140 -8.35 15.92 2.25
C TRP A 140 -7.36 16.40 3.33
N PRO A 141 -7.83 17.00 4.45
CA PRO A 141 -6.95 17.39 5.55
C PRO A 141 -6.03 16.25 5.98
N GLU A 142 -4.77 16.59 6.18
CA GLU A 142 -3.76 15.63 6.57
C GLU A 142 -3.99 15.15 8.01
N ALA A 143 -4.02 13.83 8.19
CA ALA A 143 -4.14 13.19 9.49
C ALA A 143 -3.55 11.78 9.42
N TYR A 144 -3.02 11.32 10.54
CA TYR A 144 -2.38 10.01 10.67
C TYR A 144 -2.86 9.32 11.92
N ARG A 145 -2.96 7.99 11.86
CA ARG A 145 -3.11 7.13 13.03
C ARG A 145 -1.79 6.46 13.34
N LEU A 146 -1.37 6.57 14.58
CA LEU A 146 -0.25 5.82 15.13
C LEU A 146 -0.77 4.64 15.92
N ARG A 147 -0.01 3.55 15.88
CA ARG A 147 -0.20 2.37 16.71
C ARG A 147 1.15 1.95 17.27
N ILE A 148 1.21 1.76 18.58
CA ILE A 148 2.37 1.22 19.30
C ILE A 148 1.96 -0.10 19.91
N SER A 149 2.64 -1.18 19.53
CA SER A 149 2.34 -2.55 19.96
C SER A 149 3.54 -3.20 20.66
N GLY A 150 3.30 -4.25 21.44
CA GLY A 150 4.34 -5.00 22.17
C GLY A 150 4.38 -4.76 23.68
N GLY A 151 3.65 -3.75 24.17
CA GLY A 151 3.50 -3.45 25.59
C GLY A 151 2.33 -4.18 26.24
N VAL A 152 1.85 -3.65 27.37
CA VAL A 152 0.69 -4.20 28.12
C VAL A 152 -0.57 -4.22 27.26
N SER A 153 -0.78 -3.19 26.45
CA SER A 153 -1.84 -3.11 25.45
C SER A 153 -1.42 -2.23 24.27
N PRO A 154 -1.94 -2.44 23.06
CA PRO A 154 -1.71 -1.53 21.95
C PRO A 154 -2.21 -0.13 22.28
N ARG A 155 -1.36 0.87 22.04
CA ARG A 155 -1.74 2.28 22.14
C ARG A 155 -2.00 2.82 20.74
N GLU A 156 -3.11 3.54 20.57
CA GLU A 156 -3.45 4.22 19.32
C GLU A 156 -3.84 5.67 19.58
N TRP A 157 -3.41 6.58 18.70
CA TRP A 157 -3.84 7.97 18.68
C TRP A 157 -3.66 8.59 17.30
N ASP A 158 -4.38 9.69 17.06
CA ASP A 158 -4.33 10.41 15.80
C ASP A 158 -3.56 11.74 15.93
N VAL A 159 -2.84 12.13 14.88
CA VAL A 159 -2.12 13.41 14.77
C VAL A 159 -2.43 14.07 13.43
N ALA A 160 -2.33 15.40 13.37
CA ALA A 160 -2.62 16.19 12.15
C ALA A 160 -1.37 16.51 11.31
N GLU A 161 -0.19 16.14 11.79
CA GLU A 161 1.09 16.41 11.14
C GLU A 161 1.87 15.12 10.94
N ALA A 162 2.86 15.13 10.03
CA ALA A 162 3.71 13.98 9.74
C ALA A 162 4.78 13.71 10.83
N SER A 163 4.42 13.95 12.08
CA SER A 163 5.24 13.72 13.26
C SER A 163 4.39 13.44 14.50
N ALA A 164 4.98 12.75 15.46
CA ALA A 164 4.35 12.48 16.75
C ALA A 164 5.41 12.30 17.83
N LEU A 165 5.00 12.53 19.09
CA LEU A 165 5.83 12.31 20.25
C LEU A 165 5.20 11.22 21.10
N TYR A 166 5.98 10.18 21.41
CA TYR A 166 5.60 9.15 22.37
C TYR A 166 6.29 9.43 23.69
N SER A 167 5.52 9.99 24.62
CA SER A 167 6.05 10.55 25.87
C SER A 167 6.66 9.48 26.78
N ALA A 168 7.65 9.85 27.60
CA ALA A 168 8.23 8.99 28.62
C ALA A 168 7.17 8.44 29.60
N SER A 169 6.12 9.23 29.88
CA SER A 169 4.98 8.79 30.69
C SER A 169 4.15 7.71 30.02
N ASP A 170 3.90 7.84 28.71
CA ASP A 170 3.17 6.82 27.96
C ASP A 170 4.01 5.55 27.80
N GLN A 171 5.31 5.70 27.54
CA GLN A 171 6.28 4.59 27.54
C GLN A 171 6.25 3.81 28.86
N THR A 172 6.30 4.50 30.00
CA THR A 172 6.26 3.86 31.32
C THR A 172 4.92 3.15 31.58
N THR A 173 3.83 3.71 31.06
CA THR A 173 2.49 3.12 31.18
C THR A 173 2.36 1.85 30.35
N ASP A 174 2.82 1.88 29.11
CA ASP A 174 2.66 0.77 28.16
C ASP A 174 3.74 -0.30 28.34
N PHE A 175 4.94 0.08 28.80
CA PHE A 175 6.11 -0.78 29.00
C PHE A 175 6.73 -0.54 30.39
N PRO A 176 6.04 -0.89 31.49
CA PRO A 176 6.53 -0.64 32.86
C PRO A 176 7.84 -1.35 33.21
N GLY A 177 8.20 -2.41 32.47
CA GLY A 177 9.48 -3.11 32.58
C GLY A 177 10.46 -2.82 31.44
N GLY A 178 10.17 -1.85 30.57
CA GLY A 178 10.82 -1.69 29.27
C GLY A 178 10.43 -2.78 28.27
N GLY A 179 11.03 -2.75 27.08
CA GLY A 179 10.78 -3.73 26.04
C GLY A 179 11.08 -3.21 24.64
N THR A 180 10.62 -3.97 23.63
CA THR A 180 10.65 -3.56 22.23
C THR A 180 9.24 -3.24 21.79
N ALA A 181 9.06 -2.09 21.14
CA ALA A 181 7.80 -1.69 20.55
C ALA A 181 7.84 -1.88 19.03
N LEU A 182 6.71 -2.28 18.45
CA LEU A 182 6.44 -2.11 17.02
C LEU A 182 5.73 -0.78 16.84
N VAL A 183 6.29 0.10 16.01
CA VAL A 183 5.70 1.41 15.70
C VAL A 183 5.08 1.34 14.32
N GLU A 184 3.79 1.66 14.24
CA GLU A 184 3.07 1.67 12.97
C GLU A 184 2.39 3.04 12.75
N VAL A 185 2.38 3.51 11.51
CA VAL A 185 1.67 4.73 11.11
C VAL A 185 0.92 4.54 9.80
N ALA A 186 -0.30 5.05 9.72
CA ALA A 186 -1.09 5.09 8.49
C ALA A 186 -1.69 6.48 8.30
N GLN A 187 -1.69 6.97 7.06
CA GLN A 187 -2.46 8.17 6.73
C GLN A 187 -3.96 7.85 6.75
N LEU A 188 -4.75 8.74 7.32
CA LEU A 188 -6.20 8.62 7.38
C LEU A 188 -6.84 9.09 6.06
N ALA A 189 -7.84 8.35 5.62
CA ALA A 189 -8.74 8.75 4.54
C ALA A 189 -9.82 9.73 5.07
N ALA A 190 -10.57 10.37 4.15
CA ALA A 190 -11.64 11.31 4.51
C ALA A 190 -12.74 10.70 5.42
N ASN A 191 -12.90 9.38 5.42
CA ASN A 191 -13.83 8.65 6.29
C ASN A 191 -13.22 8.25 7.65
N GLY A 192 -12.01 8.73 7.96
CA GLY A 192 -11.28 8.43 9.20
C GLY A 192 -10.70 7.01 9.27
N GLN A 193 -10.76 6.23 8.18
CA GLN A 193 -10.15 4.91 8.13
C GLN A 193 -8.67 5.01 7.75
N PRO A 194 -7.79 4.20 8.35
CA PRO A 194 -6.39 4.14 7.98
C PRO A 194 -6.23 3.56 6.57
N GLY A 195 -5.27 4.12 5.83
CA GLY A 195 -4.75 3.54 4.58
C GLY A 195 -3.73 2.44 4.84
N GLY A 196 -2.74 2.34 3.96
CA GLY A 196 -1.60 1.44 4.17
C GLY A 196 -0.80 1.81 5.43
N TRP A 197 -0.29 0.80 6.13
CA TRP A 197 0.54 0.99 7.32
C TRP A 197 2.03 0.92 6.96
N ALA A 198 2.81 1.84 7.51
CA ALA A 198 4.26 1.76 7.57
C ALA A 198 4.67 1.31 8.96
N ALA A 199 5.69 0.46 9.07
CA ALA A 199 6.13 -0.12 10.34
C ALA A 199 7.65 0.05 10.57
N ARG A 200 8.06 0.16 11.83
CA ARG A 200 9.45 0.22 12.29
C ARG A 200 9.64 -0.55 13.59
#